data_AF-A0A7S3CEF8-F1
#
_entry.id   AF-A0A7S3CEF8-F1
#
_cell.length_a   1.000
_cell.length_b   1.000
_cell.length_c   1.000
_cell.angle_alpha   90.00
_cell.angle_beta   90.00
_cell.angle_gamma   90.00
#
_symmetry.space_group_name_H-M   'P 1'
#
loop_
_entity.id
_entity.type
_entity.pdbx_description
1 polymer ?
#
loop_
_entity_poly.entity_id
_entity_poly.type
_entity_poly.pdbx_seq_one_letter_code
_entity_poly.pdbx_strand_id
1 'polypeptide(L)'
;NNAEPDAGRHLASWAAEAGFEAGDCELNFSVRSYSASSDEEDRRRWGRDWAARCLHSDFGKQAVEYGLATRAEMEEIASAWTEFSENSSAVMYYVNGELMLRA
;
A
#
# COMPACT_ATOMS: atom_id res chain seq x y z
N ASN A 1 -7.09 -10.39 -5.53
CA ASN A 1 -8.21 -10.23 -4.56
C ASN A 1 -9.34 -9.33 -5.09
N ASN A 2 -9.47 -9.09 -6.41
CA ASN A 2 -10.45 -8.17 -7.01
C ASN A 2 -10.50 -6.76 -6.38
N ALA A 3 -9.41 -6.31 -5.76
CA ALA A 3 -9.27 -4.94 -5.29
C ALA A 3 -8.81 -4.03 -6.45
N GLU A 4 -9.15 -2.75 -6.36
CA GLU A 4 -8.63 -1.70 -7.22
C GLU A 4 -7.41 -1.06 -6.55
N PRO A 5 -6.16 -1.35 -6.99
CA PRO A 5 -4.95 -0.80 -6.38
C PRO A 5 -4.86 0.73 -6.47
N ASP A 6 -5.56 1.35 -7.42
CA ASP A 6 -5.58 2.80 -7.62
C ASP A 6 -6.80 3.49 -6.96
N ALA A 7 -7.51 2.81 -6.05
CA ALA A 7 -8.81 3.25 -5.51
C ALA A 7 -8.88 4.73 -5.11
N GLY A 8 -7.81 5.27 -4.51
CA GLY A 8 -7.75 6.67 -4.07
C GLY A 8 -8.06 7.69 -5.17
N ARG A 9 -7.67 7.44 -6.43
CA ARG A 9 -7.95 8.34 -7.56
C ARG A 9 -9.36 8.14 -8.15
N HIS A 10 -10.01 7.03 -7.82
CA HIS A 10 -11.34 6.68 -8.31
C HIS A 10 -12.47 7.12 -7.38
N LEU A 11 -12.17 7.49 -6.13
CA LEU A 11 -13.17 7.82 -5.11
C LEU A 11 -14.23 8.82 -5.57
N ALA A 12 -13.84 9.90 -6.27
CA ALA A 12 -14.79 10.89 -6.78
C ALA A 12 -15.72 10.34 -7.88
N SER A 13 -15.18 9.52 -8.80
CA SER A 13 -15.99 8.86 -9.84
C SER A 13 -17.00 7.91 -9.22
N TRP A 14 -16.55 7.10 -8.25
CA TRP A 14 -17.41 6.15 -7.56
C TRP A 14 -18.50 6.82 -6.74
N ALA A 15 -18.23 7.98 -6.11
CA ALA A 15 -19.26 8.75 -5.42
C ALA A 15 -20.32 9.29 -6.39
N ALA A 16 -19.90 9.80 -7.54
CA ALA A 16 -20.82 10.26 -8.59
C ALA A 16 -21.68 9.11 -9.14
N GLU A 17 -21.07 7.96 -9.42
CA GLU A 17 -21.76 6.74 -9.86
C GLU A 17 -22.76 6.22 -8.80
N ALA A 18 -22.49 6.47 -7.52
CA ALA A 18 -23.38 6.16 -6.41
C ALA A 18 -24.50 7.21 -6.18
N GLY A 19 -24.51 8.31 -6.95
CA GLY A 19 -25.55 9.33 -6.90
C GLY A 19 -25.33 10.46 -5.90
N PHE A 20 -24.10 10.63 -5.38
CA PHE A 20 -23.75 11.80 -4.57
C PHE A 20 -23.45 13.00 -5.45
N GLU A 21 -23.95 14.17 -5.05
CA GLU A 21 -23.61 15.42 -5.70
C GLU A 21 -22.20 15.87 -5.32
N ALA A 22 -21.54 16.63 -6.19
CA ALA A 22 -20.17 17.10 -5.93
C ALA A 22 -20.07 17.98 -4.68
N GLY A 23 -21.14 18.69 -4.31
CA GLY A 23 -21.18 19.53 -3.10
C GLY A 23 -21.19 18.74 -1.78
N ASP A 24 -21.55 17.45 -1.84
CA ASP A 24 -21.62 16.54 -0.70
C ASP A 24 -20.31 15.76 -0.51
N CYS A 25 -19.35 15.95 -1.42
CA CYS A 25 -18.09 15.24 -1.49
C CYS A 25 -16.93 16.14 -1.05
N GLU A 26 -16.20 15.74 -0.01
CA GLU A 26 -14.96 16.38 0.41
C GLU A 26 -13.80 15.41 0.15
N LEU A 27 -13.14 15.58 -0.99
CA LEU A 27 -11.97 14.80 -1.39
C LEU A 27 -10.69 15.43 -0.83
N ASN A 28 -9.85 14.60 -0.22
CA ASN A 28 -8.55 14.99 0.29
C ASN A 28 -7.49 13.92 0.00
N PHE A 29 -6.24 14.28 0.22
CA PHE A 29 -5.09 13.40 0.06
C PHE A 29 -4.15 13.54 1.23
N SER A 30 -3.66 12.41 1.74
CA SER A 30 -2.62 12.37 2.77
C SER A 30 -1.41 11.58 2.26
N VAL A 31 -0.21 11.92 2.75
CA VAL A 31 1.00 11.15 2.46
C VAL A 31 1.40 10.40 3.71
N ARG A 32 1.57 9.09 3.59
CA ARG A 32 2.20 8.28 4.63
C ARG A 32 3.64 8.00 4.23
N SER A 33 4.59 8.35 5.10
CA SER A 33 6.02 8.18 4.89
C SER A 33 6.64 7.29 5.97
N TYR A 34 7.65 6.52 5.57
CA TYR A 34 8.43 5.63 6.42
C TYR A 34 9.90 5.96 6.19
N SER A 35 10.55 6.50 7.21
CA SER A 35 11.96 6.90 7.18
C SER A 35 12.52 6.87 8.59
N ALA A 36 13.86 6.84 8.74
CA ALA A 36 14.46 6.91 10.06
C ALA A 36 14.23 8.26 10.77
N SER A 37 14.05 9.37 10.05
CA SER A 37 13.88 10.69 10.64
C SER A 37 12.44 11.01 11.04
N SER A 38 11.45 10.37 10.41
CA SER A 38 10.03 10.62 10.68
C SER A 38 9.39 9.55 11.55
N ASP A 39 9.75 8.27 11.34
CA ASP A 39 9.07 7.14 11.99
C ASP A 39 9.90 5.84 11.90
N GLU A 40 10.99 5.77 12.68
CA GLU A 40 11.96 4.67 12.60
C GLU A 40 11.36 3.32 13.00
N GLU A 41 10.52 3.30 14.04
CA GLU A 41 9.85 2.09 14.50
C GLU A 41 8.86 1.58 13.46
N ASP A 42 8.03 2.45 12.89
CA ASP A 42 7.09 2.07 11.84
C ASP A 42 7.84 1.60 10.59
N ARG A 43 8.93 2.24 10.17
CA ARG A 43 9.74 1.78 9.02
C ARG A 43 10.23 0.36 9.24
N ARG A 44 10.79 0.08 10.43
CA ARG A 44 11.29 -1.25 10.81
C ARG A 44 10.18 -2.29 10.83
N ARG A 45 9.07 -1.99 11.51
CA ARG A 45 7.91 -2.88 11.61
C ARG A 45 7.32 -3.16 10.24
N TRP A 46 7.05 -2.12 9.46
CA TRP A 46 6.45 -2.20 8.14
C TRP A 46 7.30 -3.05 7.17
N GLY A 47 8.61 -2.82 7.12
CA GLY A 47 9.50 -3.62 6.27
C GLY A 47 9.48 -5.10 6.65
N ARG A 48 9.54 -5.43 7.94
CA ARG A 48 9.46 -6.84 8.39
C ARG A 48 8.10 -7.49 8.10
N ASP A 49 7.01 -6.76 8.30
CA ASP A 49 5.66 -7.26 8.01
C ASP A 49 5.49 -7.54 6.51
N TRP A 50 6.02 -6.68 5.64
CA TRP A 50 5.99 -6.91 4.19
C TRP A 50 6.90 -8.04 3.73
N ALA A 51 8.08 -8.19 4.35
CA ALA A 51 8.93 -9.36 4.11
C ALA A 51 8.17 -10.66 4.44
N ALA A 52 7.54 -10.73 5.62
CA ALA A 52 6.72 -11.88 6.01
C ALA A 52 5.52 -12.07 5.08
N ARG A 53 4.86 -10.98 4.64
CA ARG A 53 3.73 -11.02 3.73
C ARG A 53 4.09 -11.62 2.37
N CYS A 54 5.29 -11.34 1.85
CA CYS A 54 5.79 -11.92 0.60
C CYS A 54 5.95 -13.45 0.68
N LEU A 55 6.30 -13.99 1.85
CA LEU A 55 6.64 -15.41 2.01
C LEU A 55 5.52 -16.28 2.58
N HIS A 56 4.67 -15.70 3.44
CA HIS A 56 3.80 -16.45 4.34
C HIS A 56 2.33 -16.07 4.24
N SER A 57 1.97 -15.11 3.40
CA SER A 57 0.57 -14.73 3.19
C SER A 57 0.07 -15.13 1.80
N ASP A 58 -1.24 -14.99 1.60
CA ASP A 58 -1.86 -15.26 0.30
C ASP A 58 -1.39 -14.27 -0.78
N PHE A 59 -0.81 -13.12 -0.42
CA PHE A 59 -0.18 -12.21 -1.40
C PHE A 59 0.90 -12.91 -2.22
N GLY A 60 1.86 -13.55 -1.55
CA GLY A 60 2.94 -14.26 -2.24
C GLY A 60 2.47 -15.52 -2.95
N LYS A 61 1.54 -16.28 -2.35
CA LYS A 61 0.95 -17.46 -3.00
C LYS A 61 0.23 -17.08 -4.30
N GLN A 62 -0.62 -16.06 -4.25
CA GLN A 62 -1.38 -15.58 -5.42
C GLN A 62 -0.46 -15.03 -6.51
N ALA A 63 0.61 -14.32 -6.16
CA ALA A 63 1.58 -13.83 -7.14
C ALA A 63 2.18 -14.99 -7.96
N VAL A 64 2.48 -16.11 -7.31
CA VAL A 64 3.00 -17.32 -7.97
C VAL A 64 1.90 -18.07 -8.73
N GLU A 65 0.74 -18.29 -8.12
CA GLU A 65 -0.39 -18.98 -8.75
C GLU A 65 -0.88 -18.26 -10.02
N TYR A 66 -0.80 -16.93 -10.05
CA TYR A 66 -1.18 -16.11 -11.20
C TYR A 66 -0.06 -15.93 -12.22
N GLY A 67 1.14 -16.50 -11.96
CA GLY A 67 2.29 -16.38 -12.86
C GLY A 67 2.87 -14.97 -12.95
N LEU A 68 2.64 -14.11 -11.94
CA LEU A 68 3.15 -12.75 -11.86
C LEU A 68 4.57 -12.68 -11.28
N ALA A 69 4.95 -13.70 -10.50
CA ALA A 69 6.28 -13.87 -9.94
C ALA A 69 6.57 -15.36 -9.72
N THR A 70 7.84 -15.71 -9.66
CA THR A 70 8.33 -17.01 -9.21
C THR A 70 8.49 -17.00 -7.69
N ARG A 71 8.60 -18.20 -7.10
CA ARG A 71 8.91 -18.33 -5.66
C ARG A 71 10.24 -17.65 -5.29
N ALA A 72 11.24 -17.74 -6.18
CA ALA A 72 12.55 -17.11 -5.97
C ALA A 72 12.43 -15.57 -5.98
N GLU A 73 11.70 -15.00 -6.93
CA GLU A 73 11.46 -13.54 -6.97
C GLU A 73 10.71 -13.06 -5.72
N MET A 74 9.76 -13.83 -5.18
CA MET A 74 9.10 -13.49 -3.92
C MET A 74 10.06 -13.50 -2.72
N GLU A 75 11.07 -14.39 -2.72
CA GLU A 75 12.13 -14.41 -1.72
C GLU A 75 13.09 -13.22 -1.84
N GLU A 76 13.42 -12.83 -3.07
CA GLU A 76 14.19 -11.62 -3.35
C GLU A 76 13.47 -10.36 -2.88
N ILE A 77 12.17 -10.24 -3.17
CA ILE A 77 11.33 -9.12 -2.69
C ILE A 77 11.29 -9.10 -1.15
N ALA A 78 11.15 -10.26 -0.50
CA ALA A 78 11.18 -10.34 0.96
C ALA A 78 12.53 -9.90 1.56
N SER A 79 13.63 -10.27 0.90
CA SER A 79 14.97 -9.82 1.26
C SER A 79 15.11 -8.30 1.14
N ALA A 80 14.62 -7.71 0.03
CA ALA A 80 14.64 -6.26 -0.17
C ALA A 80 13.82 -5.51 0.89
N TRP A 81 12.67 -6.03 1.31
CA TRP A 81 11.89 -5.47 2.43
C TRP A 81 12.63 -5.53 3.77
N THR A 82 13.39 -6.60 4.01
CA THR A 82 14.24 -6.74 5.21
C THR A 82 15.40 -5.75 5.17
N GLU A 83 16.05 -5.58 4.01
CA GLU A 83 17.08 -4.56 3.84
C GLU A 83 16.51 -3.15 4.06
N PHE A 84 15.34 -2.87 3.48
CA PHE A 84 14.62 -1.62 3.70
C PHE A 84 14.33 -1.36 5.19
N SER A 85 14.05 -2.40 6.00
CA SER A 85 13.75 -2.23 7.43
C SER A 85 14.98 -1.87 8.26
N GLU A 86 16.17 -2.29 7.83
CA GLU A 86 17.42 -2.04 8.58
C GLU A 86 18.23 -0.86 8.05
N ASN A 87 17.98 -0.41 6.81
CA ASN A 87 18.68 0.72 6.21
C ASN A 87 18.19 2.09 6.71
N SER A 88 18.94 2.75 7.59
CA SER A 88 18.60 4.05 8.17
C SER A 88 18.45 5.20 7.15
N SER A 89 18.98 5.04 5.93
CA SER A 89 18.80 6.01 4.84
C SER A 89 17.59 5.71 3.94
N ALA A 90 16.92 4.58 4.14
CA ALA A 90 15.79 4.19 3.33
C ALA A 90 14.55 5.03 3.62
N VAL A 91 13.86 5.40 2.53
CA VAL A 91 12.63 6.17 2.56
C VAL A 91 11.62 5.51 1.64
N MET A 92 10.40 5.33 2.12
CA MET A 92 9.25 4.93 1.32
C MET A 92 8.07 5.83 1.68
N TYR A 93 7.24 6.16 0.71
CA TYR A 93 5.99 6.86 0.97
C TYR A 93 4.94 6.47 -0.08
N TYR A 94 3.68 6.67 0.27
CA TYR A 94 2.56 6.57 -0.67
C TYR A 94 1.49 7.60 -0.35
N VAL A 95 0.72 7.97 -1.37
CA VAL A 95 -0.39 8.91 -1.28
C VAL A 95 -1.67 8.12 -1.05
N ASN A 96 -2.43 8.50 -0.03
CA ASN A 96 -3.77 7.97 0.23
C ASN A 96 -4.80 8.97 -0.28
N GLY A 97 -5.73 8.51 -1.13
CA GLY A 97 -6.93 9.26 -1.43
C GLY A 97 -7.98 9.01 -0.34
N GLU A 98 -8.62 10.07 0.14
CA GLU A 98 -9.61 10.03 1.20
C GLU A 98 -10.83 10.83 0.76
N LEU A 99 -12.04 10.28 0.90
CA LEU A 99 -13.27 10.97 0.55
C LEU A 99 -14.23 10.93 1.74
N MET A 100 -14.65 12.10 2.19
CA MET A 100 -15.75 12.24 3.14
C MET A 100 -17.04 12.55 2.36
N LEU A 101 -18.08 11.78 2.62
CA LEU A 101 -19.42 12.03 2.09
C LEU A 101 -20.27 12.63 3.21
N ARG A 102 -20.95 13.74 2.92
CA ARG A 102 -21.89 14.40 3.82
C ARG A 102 -23.30 14.21 3.26
N ALA A 103 -24.22 13.75 4.08
CA ALA A 103 -25.64 13.56 3.73
C ALA A 103 -26.52 14.55 4.47
#